data_AF-A0A7C2J3B1-F1
#
_entry.id   AF-A0A7C2J3B1-F1
#
_cell.length_a   1.000
_cell.length_b   1.000
_cell.length_c   1.000
_cell.angle_alpha   90.00
_cell.angle_beta   90.00
_cell.angle_gamma   90.00
#
_symmetry.space_group_name_H-M   'P 1'
#
loop_
_entity.id
_entity.type
_entity.pdbx_description
1 polymer ?
#
loop_
_entity_poly.entity_id
_entity_poly.type
_entity_poly.pdbx_seq_one_letter_code
_entity_poly.pdbx_strand_id
1 'polypeptide(L)'
;MSTVNVEIIAPLISGAKHCQHCQDFLDDAGISQRIQEEELKSYPEEMWRDYARLSQIVRDLSQRYGAQLRITLIDPQSPMGLWKSVRHWVRTYPTFIVNGHAKYAGWDVGPLDALLREGGATVPVAS
;
A
#
# COMPACT_ATOMS: atom_id res chain seq x y z
N MET A 1 -17.56 14.59 1.38
CA MET A 1 -16.72 13.62 2.10
C MET A 1 -15.31 13.76 1.57
N SER A 2 -14.32 14.08 2.41
CA SER A 2 -12.92 14.23 2.00
C SER A 2 -12.25 12.87 1.92
N THR A 3 -11.81 12.47 0.72
CA THR A 3 -11.03 11.25 0.54
C THR A 3 -9.59 11.50 1.00
N VAL A 4 -9.07 10.60 1.83
CA VAL A 4 -7.67 10.58 2.26
C VAL A 4 -6.87 9.68 1.34
N ASN A 5 -5.78 10.22 0.80
CA ASN A 5 -4.89 9.46 -0.07
C ASN A 5 -3.79 8.81 0.78
N VAL A 6 -3.58 7.51 0.61
CA VAL A 6 -2.58 6.72 1.33
C VAL A 6 -1.71 6.01 0.32
N GLU A 7 -0.47 6.44 0.22
CA GLU A 7 0.51 5.84 -0.67
C GLU A 7 1.42 4.95 0.15
N ILE A 8 1.56 3.70 -0.26
CA ILE A 8 2.32 2.69 0.47
C ILE A 8 3.51 2.29 -0.38
N ILE A 9 4.70 2.63 0.08
CA ILE A 9 5.95 2.21 -0.56
C ILE A 9 6.42 0.94 0.15
N ALA A 10 6.47 -0.16 -0.59
CA ALA A 10 6.90 -1.47 -0.09
C ALA A 10 7.37 -2.35 -1.25
N PRO A 11 8.37 -3.24 -1.05
CA PRO A 11 8.72 -4.25 -2.04
C PRO A 11 7.49 -5.07 -2.44
N LEU A 12 7.18 -5.12 -3.72
CA LEU A 12 6.08 -5.91 -4.23
C LEU A 12 6.64 -7.16 -4.92
N ILE A 13 5.97 -8.29 -4.73
CA ILE A 13 6.32 -9.52 -5.44
C ILE A 13 5.82 -9.39 -6.88
N SER A 14 6.71 -9.59 -7.87
CA SER A 14 6.35 -9.75 -9.28
C SER A 14 5.45 -10.99 -9.37
N GLY A 15 4.14 -10.78 -9.34
CA GLY A 15 3.09 -11.81 -9.30
C GLY A 15 1.89 -11.31 -8.54
N ALA A 16 2.19 -10.57 -7.48
CA ALA A 16 1.25 -10.14 -6.46
C ALA A 16 0.64 -8.75 -6.73
N LYS A 17 0.81 -8.23 -7.97
CA LYS A 17 0.03 -7.11 -8.52
C LYS A 17 -1.47 -7.40 -8.58
N HIS A 18 -1.87 -8.64 -8.27
CA HIS A 18 -3.22 -9.17 -8.40
C HIS A 18 -3.77 -9.59 -7.03
N CYS A 19 -3.81 -8.67 -6.07
CA CYS A 19 -4.80 -8.84 -5.00
C CYS A 19 -6.16 -8.56 -5.64
N GLN A 20 -7.03 -9.57 -5.73
CA GLN A 20 -8.34 -9.49 -6.39
C GLN A 20 -9.27 -8.39 -5.85
N HIS A 21 -8.91 -7.73 -4.74
CA HIS A 21 -9.62 -6.59 -4.16
C HIS A 21 -8.96 -5.22 -4.44
N CYS A 22 -7.74 -5.22 -5.01
CA CYS A 22 -7.07 -4.05 -5.58
C CYS A 22 -7.35 -3.91 -7.09
N GLN A 23 -8.16 -4.81 -7.66
CA GLN A 23 -8.51 -4.89 -9.07
C GLN A 23 -9.22 -3.63 -9.56
N ASP A 24 -10.03 -2.99 -8.72
CA ASP A 24 -10.89 -1.87 -9.14
C ASP A 24 -10.14 -0.53 -9.31
N PHE A 25 -8.83 -0.46 -9.04
CA PHE A 25 -8.05 0.79 -9.06
C PHE A 25 -6.85 0.81 -10.01
N LEU A 26 -6.54 -0.26 -10.74
CA LEU A 26 -5.26 -0.40 -11.48
C LEU A 26 -5.41 -0.69 -12.98
N ASP A 27 -6.41 -0.10 -13.63
CA ASP A 27 -6.57 -0.14 -15.11
C ASP A 27 -5.95 1.07 -15.85
N ASP A 28 -5.41 2.07 -15.16
CA ASP A 28 -4.89 3.30 -15.82
C ASP A 28 -3.37 3.29 -16.13
N ALA A 29 -2.65 2.22 -15.79
CA ALA A 29 -1.23 2.10 -16.11
C ALA A 29 -0.97 0.77 -16.82
N GLY A 30 -1.18 0.76 -18.14
CA GLY A 30 -1.10 -0.38 -19.05
C GLY A 30 0.21 -1.18 -19.05
N ILE A 31 0.48 -1.92 -17.98
CA ILE A 31 1.55 -2.92 -17.88
C ILE A 31 0.91 -4.20 -17.31
N SER A 32 0.05 -4.80 -18.14
CA SER A 32 -0.41 -6.16 -17.95
C SER A 32 0.62 -7.08 -18.61
N GLN A 33 1.58 -7.58 -17.83
CA GLN A 33 2.54 -8.57 -18.33
C GLN A 33 2.66 -9.73 -17.35
N ARG A 34 2.03 -10.83 -17.78
CA ARG A 34 2.38 -12.25 -17.62
C ARG A 34 3.50 -12.51 -16.62
N ILE A 35 3.12 -13.11 -15.51
CA ILE A 35 4.07 -13.53 -14.49
C ILE A 35 4.14 -15.05 -14.58
N GLN A 36 5.33 -15.53 -14.91
CA GLN A 36 5.65 -16.93 -15.11
C GLN A 36 5.70 -17.62 -13.73
N GLU A 37 5.09 -18.79 -13.59
CA GLU A 37 5.04 -19.55 -12.32
C GLU A 37 6.43 -19.87 -11.75
N GLU A 38 7.49 -19.84 -12.56
CA GLU A 38 8.87 -20.02 -12.09
C GLU A 38 9.38 -18.84 -11.24
N GLU A 39 8.89 -17.62 -11.46
CA GLU A 39 9.37 -16.41 -10.77
C GLU A 39 8.85 -16.36 -9.31
N LEU A 40 7.65 -16.88 -9.07
CA LEU A 40 7.02 -17.01 -7.75
C LEU A 40 7.82 -17.91 -6.78
N LYS A 41 8.53 -18.92 -7.28
CA LYS A 41 9.34 -19.85 -6.46
C LYS A 41 10.69 -19.26 -6.01
N SER A 42 11.11 -18.14 -6.60
CA SER A 42 12.42 -17.52 -6.33
C SER A 42 12.41 -16.53 -5.15
N TYR A 43 11.23 -16.13 -4.68
CA TYR A 43 11.12 -15.14 -3.62
C TYR A 43 11.44 -15.74 -2.24
N PRO A 44 12.28 -15.06 -1.44
CA PRO A 44 12.56 -15.46 -0.06
C PRO A 44 11.27 -15.55 0.78
N GLU A 45 11.25 -16.46 1.75
CA GLU A 45 10.09 -16.62 2.67
C GLU A 45 9.76 -15.33 3.43
N GLU A 46 10.75 -14.48 3.72
CA GLU A 46 10.52 -13.19 4.38
C GLU A 46 9.66 -12.26 3.53
N MET A 47 9.87 -12.24 2.21
CA MET A 47 9.10 -11.40 1.28
C MET A 47 7.64 -11.84 1.25
N TRP A 48 7.39 -13.16 1.30
CA TRP A 48 6.04 -13.70 1.40
C TRP A 48 5.36 -13.34 2.71
N ARG A 49 6.09 -13.37 3.83
CA ARG A 49 5.59 -12.97 5.15
C ARG A 49 5.22 -11.49 5.17
N ASP A 50 6.09 -10.65 4.64
CA ASP A 50 5.89 -9.20 4.56
C ASP A 50 4.73 -8.86 3.62
N TYR A 51 4.62 -9.53 2.48
CA TYR A 51 3.49 -9.39 1.58
C TYR A 51 2.16 -9.79 2.24
N ALA A 52 2.12 -10.94 2.93
CA ALA A 52 0.93 -11.40 3.62
C ALA A 52 0.51 -10.42 4.73
N ARG A 53 1.48 -9.91 5.49
CA ARG A 53 1.26 -8.90 6.53
C ARG A 53 0.75 -7.59 5.95
N LEU A 54 1.36 -7.10 4.88
CA LEU A 54 0.94 -5.87 4.22
C LEU A 54 -0.49 -6.00 3.67
N SER A 55 -0.78 -7.14 3.04
CA SER A 55 -2.11 -7.43 2.50
C SER A 55 -3.17 -7.44 3.60
N GLN A 56 -2.84 -7.93 4.79
CA GLN A 56 -3.75 -7.86 5.94
C GLN A 56 -4.02 -6.43 6.37
N ILE A 57 -2.98 -5.60 6.51
CA ILE A 57 -3.13 -4.18 6.86
C ILE A 57 -4.01 -3.46 5.83
N VAL A 58 -3.76 -3.65 4.53
CA VAL A 58 -4.56 -3.00 3.47
C VAL A 58 -6.02 -3.43 3.51
N ARG A 59 -6.30 -4.72 3.78
CA ARG A 59 -7.68 -5.22 3.95
C ARG A 59 -8.35 -4.58 5.16
N ASP A 60 -7.67 -4.55 6.30
CA ASP A 60 -8.23 -3.98 7.54
C ASP A 60 -8.54 -2.49 7.39
N LEU A 61 -7.66 -1.73 6.73
CA LEU A 61 -7.87 -0.31 6.42
C LEU A 61 -9.05 -0.11 5.46
N SER A 62 -9.11 -0.90 4.40
CA SER A 62 -10.20 -0.83 3.41
C SER A 62 -11.55 -1.15 4.05
N GLN A 63 -11.61 -2.17 4.92
CA GLN A 63 -12.83 -2.52 5.66
C GLN A 63 -13.22 -1.43 6.66
N ARG A 64 -12.24 -0.87 7.37
CA ARG A 64 -12.50 0.11 8.43
C ARG A 64 -12.94 1.47 7.91
N TYR A 65 -12.33 1.98 6.85
CA TYR A 65 -12.58 3.35 6.37
C TYR A 65 -13.35 3.40 5.04
N GLY A 66 -13.48 2.26 4.34
CA GLY A 66 -14.22 2.15 3.09
C GLY A 66 -13.77 3.15 2.04
N ALA A 67 -14.75 3.78 1.37
CA ALA A 67 -14.53 4.74 0.30
C ALA A 67 -13.84 6.05 0.71
N GLN A 68 -13.58 6.27 2.01
CA GLN A 68 -12.83 7.44 2.48
C GLN A 68 -11.33 7.30 2.24
N LEU A 69 -10.81 6.09 2.06
CA LEU A 69 -9.40 5.87 1.74
C LEU A 69 -9.21 5.55 0.27
N ARG A 70 -8.25 6.25 -0.34
CA ARG A 70 -7.67 5.87 -1.62
C ARG A 70 -6.27 5.34 -1.37
N ILE A 71 -6.11 4.02 -1.49
CA ILE A 71 -4.83 3.35 -1.24
C ILE A 71 -4.09 3.15 -2.57
N THR A 72 -2.80 3.46 -2.61
CA THR A 72 -1.94 3.24 -3.77
C THR A 72 -0.68 2.51 -3.34
N LEU A 73 -0.43 1.32 -3.89
CA LEU A 73 0.80 0.56 -3.66
C LEU A 73 1.87 1.00 -4.67
N ILE A 74 3.07 1.28 -4.20
CA ILE A 74 4.19 1.77 -5.01
C ILE A 74 5.40 0.89 -4.73
N ASP A 75 5.89 0.24 -5.78
CA ASP A 75 7.13 -0.54 -5.69
C ASP A 75 8.34 0.41 -5.62
N PRO A 76 9.23 0.30 -4.60
CA PRO A 76 10.43 1.14 -4.49
C PRO A 76 11.40 0.99 -5.67
N GLN A 77 11.34 -0.11 -6.42
CA GLN A 77 12.17 -0.33 -7.62
C GLN A 77 11.59 0.33 -8.89
N SER A 78 10.35 0.82 -8.85
CA SER A 78 9.78 1.60 -9.95
C SER A 78 10.34 3.03 -10.00
N PRO A 79 10.35 3.71 -11.17
CA PRO A 79 10.79 5.11 -11.24
C PRO A 79 10.03 6.04 -10.27
N MET A 80 8.73 5.83 -10.11
CA MET A 80 7.90 6.57 -9.14
C MET A 80 8.31 6.27 -7.70
N GLY A 81 8.53 4.99 -7.37
CA GLY A 81 8.96 4.56 -6.05
C GLY A 81 10.33 5.08 -5.66
N LEU A 82 11.28 5.11 -6.60
CA LEU A 82 12.61 5.70 -6.39
C LEU A 82 12.49 7.20 -6.10
N TRP A 83 11.77 7.95 -6.93
CA TRP A 83 11.58 9.40 -6.74
C TRP A 83 10.93 9.70 -5.38
N LYS A 84 9.86 8.99 -5.01
CA LYS A 84 9.20 9.19 -3.72
C LYS A 84 10.05 8.74 -2.54
N SER A 85 10.82 7.66 -2.69
CA SER A 85 11.74 7.20 -1.65
C SER A 85 12.79 8.25 -1.34
N VAL A 86 13.31 8.94 -2.35
CA VAL A 86 14.22 10.09 -2.16
C VAL A 86 13.49 11.28 -1.56
N ARG A 87 12.36 11.71 -2.14
CA ARG A 87 11.60 12.89 -1.69
C ARG A 87 11.15 12.78 -0.23
N HIS A 88 10.67 11.62 0.18
CA HIS A 88 10.13 11.37 1.51
C HIS A 88 11.13 10.72 2.45
N TRP A 89 12.37 10.51 2.01
CA TRP A 89 13.44 9.93 2.81
C TRP A 89 13.03 8.59 3.42
N VAL A 90 12.65 7.66 2.54
CA VAL A 90 12.20 6.31 2.88
C VAL A 90 13.41 5.41 3.01
N ARG A 91 13.57 4.78 4.18
CA ARG A 91 14.70 3.90 4.50
C ARG A 91 14.28 2.52 4.99
N THR A 92 13.02 2.36 5.33
CA THR A 92 12.44 1.14 5.91
C THR A 92 11.09 0.93 5.26
N TYR A 93 10.72 -0.34 5.10
CA TYR A 93 9.46 -0.73 4.47
C TYR A 93 8.61 -1.56 5.44
N PRO A 94 7.28 -1.48 5.32
CA PRO A 94 6.52 -0.56 4.47
C PRO A 94 6.59 0.87 5.02
N THR A 95 6.45 1.84 4.12
CA THR A 95 6.25 3.26 4.47
C THR A 95 4.94 3.75 3.89
N PHE A 96 4.13 4.36 4.74
CA PHE A 96 2.84 4.96 4.43
C PHE A 96 3.02 6.48 4.33
N ILE A 97 2.54 7.07 3.25
CA ILE A 97 2.50 8.51 3.02
C ILE A 97 1.03 8.92 2.92
N VAL A 98 0.57 9.73 3.86
CA VAL A 98 -0.81 10.23 3.94
C VAL A 98 -0.86 11.63 3.34
N ASN A 99 -1.78 11.82 2.39
CA ASN A 99 -2.02 13.08 1.67
C ASN A 99 -0.73 13.71 1.07
N GLY A 100 0.26 12.89 0.75
CA GLY A 100 1.52 13.32 0.13
C GLY A 100 2.50 14.05 1.05
N HIS A 101 2.30 14.08 2.37
CA HIS A 101 3.18 14.82 3.29
C HIS A 101 3.43 14.10 4.62
N ALA A 102 2.37 13.61 5.27
CA ALA A 102 2.48 12.88 6.53
C ALA A 102 3.05 11.49 6.26
N LYS A 103 3.95 10.99 7.11
CA LYS A 103 4.67 9.72 6.88
C LYS A 103 4.72 8.87 8.14
N TYR A 104 4.45 7.58 7.98
CA TYR A 104 4.71 6.55 8.99
C TYR A 104 5.45 5.37 8.35
N ALA A 105 6.46 4.84 9.01
CA ALA A 105 7.20 3.67 8.55
C ALA A 105 7.18 2.59 9.63
N GLY A 106 6.78 1.38 9.26
CA GLY A 106 6.63 0.28 10.21
C GLY A 106 5.35 -0.51 9.98
N TRP A 107 5.09 -1.45 10.88
CA TRP A 107 4.03 -2.44 10.72
C TRP A 107 2.91 -2.34 11.76
N ASP A 108 2.97 -1.35 12.66
CA ASP A 108 1.94 -1.14 13.67
C ASP A 108 0.81 -0.31 13.06
N VAL A 109 -0.42 -0.79 13.19
CA VAL A 109 -1.62 -0.15 12.66
C VAL A 109 -2.04 1.03 13.55
N GLY A 110 -1.70 1.04 14.84
CA GLY A 110 -2.09 2.11 15.77
C GLY A 110 -1.59 3.50 15.34
N PRO A 111 -0.28 3.69 15.14
CA PRO A 111 0.26 4.96 14.64
C PRO A 111 -0.24 5.33 13.24
N LEU A 112 -0.46 4.32 12.38
CA LEU A 112 -1.03 4.53 11.05
C LEU A 112 -2.47 5.05 11.13
N ASP A 113 -3.31 4.47 11.98
CA ASP A 113 -4.69 4.91 12.21
C ASP A 113 -4.75 6.34 12.74
N ALA A 114 -3.88 6.71 13.68
CA ALA A 114 -3.78 8.07 14.18
C ALA A 114 -3.47 9.04 13.01
N LEU A 115 -2.49 8.69 12.18
CA LEU A 115 -2.10 9.50 11.02
C LEU A 115 -3.23 9.65 9.99
N LEU A 116 -4.00 8.58 9.74
CA LEU A 116 -5.15 8.62 8.82
C LEU A 116 -6.26 9.53 9.36
N ARG A 117 -6.53 9.48 10.66
CA ARG A 117 -7.54 10.33 11.31
C ARG A 117 -7.13 11.80 11.31
N GLU A 118 -5.86 12.09 11.58
CA GLU A 118 -5.28 13.44 11.42
C GLU A 118 -5.37 13.92 9.97
N GLY A 119 -5.21 13.01 9.01
CA GLY A 119 -5.41 13.26 7.58
C GLY A 119 -6.86 13.46 7.15
N GLY A 120 -7.83 13.29 8.06
CA GLY A 120 -9.25 13.51 7.83
C GLY A 120 -10.09 12.25 7.58
N ALA A 121 -9.53 11.05 7.75
CA ALA A 121 -10.28 9.81 7.61
C ALA A 121 -11.18 9.60 8.85
N THR A 122 -12.45 9.27 8.62
CA THR A 122 -13.40 8.93 9.68
C THR A 122 -13.86 7.50 9.50
N VAL A 123 -14.01 6.76 10.60
CA VAL A 123 -14.65 5.45 10.56
C VAL A 123 -16.14 5.69 10.31
N PRO A 124 -16.74 5.15 9.23
CA PRO A 124 -18.16 5.25 9.01
C PRO A 124 -18.88 4.60 10.20
N VAL A 125 -19.70 5.37 10.90
CA VAL A 125 -20.64 4.83 11.88
C VAL A 125 -21.63 4.01 11.08
N ALA A 126 -21.66 2.69 11.30
CA ALA A 126 -22.67 1.83 10.71
C ALA A 126 -24.05 2.33 11.16
N SER A 127 -24.85 2.80 10.21
CA SER A 127 -26.28 3.09 10.40
C SER A 127 -27.10 1.81 10.40
#